data_AF-A0A0A9W9D4-F1
#
_entry.id   AF-A0A0A9W9D4-F1
#
_cell.length_a   1.000
_cell.length_b   1.000
_cell.length_c   1.000
_cell.angle_alpha   90.00
_cell.angle_beta   90.00
_cell.angle_gamma   90.00
#
_symmetry.space_group_name_H-M   'P 1'
#
loop_
_entity.id
_entity.type
_entity.pdbx_description
1 polymer ?
#
loop_
_entity_poly.entity_id
_entity_poly.type
_entity_poly.pdbx_seq_one_letter_code
_entity_poly.pdbx_strand_id
1 'polypeptide(L)'
;DFIFDINKTTTVDSCLSVIAQTFMDACSTTDHRLGKDSPSNKLLFAKDIPQYREMVSKFYCDVALIPQITDQELSTAMQQLSAQQVGYFHTISALKELYIYVTKYNDQIHESLKTEPTCKKLNLSLKLDNVACILEGDQNSGC
;
A
#
# COMPACT_ATOMS: atom_id res chain seq x y z
N ASP A 1 -6.70 16.91 -1.66
CA ASP A 1 -7.81 16.42 -0.82
C ASP A 1 -7.36 15.33 0.15
N PHE A 2 -6.50 14.38 -0.23
CA PHE A 2 -6.01 13.37 0.74
C PHE A 2 -5.06 13.89 1.83
N ILE A 3 -4.20 14.87 1.50
CA ILE A 3 -3.22 15.45 2.45
C ILE A 3 -3.74 16.73 3.09
N PHE A 4 -4.52 17.51 2.34
CA PHE A 4 -5.04 18.81 2.76
C PHE A 4 -6.54 18.86 2.53
N ASP A 5 -7.24 19.51 3.46
CA ASP A 5 -8.67 19.82 3.33
C ASP A 5 -8.87 20.94 2.30
N ILE A 6 -8.95 20.53 1.04
CA ILE A 6 -9.13 21.41 -0.11
C ILE A 6 -10.20 20.83 -1.03
N ASN A 7 -11.03 21.70 -1.59
CA ASN A 7 -11.92 21.32 -2.68
C ASN A 7 -11.16 21.37 -4.00
N LYS A 8 -10.77 20.19 -4.52
CA LYS A 8 -10.06 20.07 -5.79
C LYS A 8 -11.06 20.15 -6.95
N THR A 9 -10.98 21.22 -7.74
CA THR A 9 -11.83 21.38 -8.93
C THR A 9 -11.40 20.45 -10.06
N THR A 10 -12.33 20.12 -10.98
CA THR A 10 -12.04 19.26 -12.15
C THR A 10 -10.90 19.81 -13.01
N THR A 11 -10.81 21.14 -13.16
CA THR A 11 -9.72 21.79 -13.90
C THR A 11 -8.38 21.57 -13.22
N VAL A 12 -8.31 21.77 -11.89
CA VAL A 12 -7.08 21.54 -11.12
C VAL A 12 -6.69 20.07 -11.17
N ASP A 13 -7.65 19.14 -11.03
CA ASP A 13 -7.40 17.71 -11.14
C ASP A 13 -6.82 17.30 -12.50
N SER A 14 -7.35 17.89 -13.59
CA SER A 14 -6.84 17.68 -14.94
C SER A 14 -5.41 18.20 -15.10
N CYS A 15 -5.11 19.40 -14.57
CA CYS A 15 -3.75 19.95 -14.54
C CYS A 15 -2.79 19.06 -13.73
N LEU A 16 -3.20 18.58 -12.56
CA LEU A 16 -2.39 17.70 -11.72
C LEU A 16 -2.14 16.35 -12.38
N SER A 17 -3.10 15.83 -13.15
CA SER A 17 -2.93 14.59 -13.92
C SER A 17 -1.84 14.72 -14.98
N VAL A 18 -1.74 15.88 -15.64
CA VAL A 18 -0.65 16.18 -16.57
C VAL A 18 0.71 16.18 -15.87
N ILE A 19 0.81 16.83 -14.70
CA ILE A 19 2.03 16.88 -13.90
C ILE A 19 2.41 15.47 -13.40
N ALA A 20 1.45 14.68 -12.94
CA ALA A 20 1.65 13.30 -12.51
C ALA A 20 2.16 12.43 -13.65
N GLN A 21 1.62 12.60 -14.86
CA GLN A 21 2.12 11.90 -16.04
C GLN A 21 3.57 12.27 -16.37
N THR A 22 3.93 13.55 -16.29
CA THR A 22 5.31 14.02 -16.46
C THR A 22 6.24 13.39 -15.42
N PHE A 23 5.81 13.30 -14.16
CA PHE A 23 6.57 12.64 -13.10
C PHE A 23 6.77 11.15 -13.38
N MET A 24 5.72 10.45 -13.85
CA MET A 24 5.85 9.04 -14.26
C MET A 24 6.81 8.87 -15.45
N ASP A 25 6.74 9.76 -16.45
CA ASP A 25 7.63 9.73 -17.62
C ASP A 25 9.10 10.00 -17.24
N ALA A 26 9.35 10.81 -16.20
CA ALA A 26 10.65 11.04 -15.61
C ALA A 26 11.23 9.82 -14.87
N CYS A 27 10.37 8.94 -14.34
CA CYS A 27 10.79 7.67 -13.73
C CYS A 27 10.95 6.53 -14.74
N SER A 28 10.60 6.74 -16.01
CA SER A 28 10.68 5.72 -17.05
C SER A 28 12.09 5.59 -17.63
N THR A 29 12.53 4.34 -17.85
CA THR A 29 13.80 4.02 -18.52
C THR A 29 13.69 3.95 -20.04
N THR A 30 12.48 4.10 -20.60
CA THR A 30 12.25 3.99 -22.05
C THR A 30 12.16 5.35 -22.70
N ASP A 31 12.94 5.55 -23.75
CA ASP A 31 12.84 6.75 -24.59
C ASP A 31 11.61 6.68 -25.48
N HIS A 32 10.82 7.75 -25.43
CA HIS A 32 9.65 7.90 -26.28
C HIS A 32 9.98 8.89 -27.39
N ARG A 33 9.91 8.44 -28.65
CA ARG A 33 10.05 9.32 -29.80
C ARG A 33 8.77 10.15 -29.92
N LEU A 34 8.87 11.41 -29.55
CA LEU A 34 7.75 12.35 -29.64
C LEU A 34 7.59 12.86 -31.07
N GLY A 35 6.34 12.98 -31.49
CA GLY A 35 5.97 13.43 -32.83
C GLY A 35 4.60 14.08 -32.84
N LYS A 36 4.11 14.44 -34.03
CA LYS A 36 2.82 15.15 -34.22
C LYS A 36 1.60 14.42 -33.64
N ASP A 37 1.69 13.10 -33.51
CA ASP A 37 0.62 12.24 -33.00
C ASP A 37 0.77 11.97 -31.48
N SER A 38 1.77 12.58 -30.84
CA SER A 38 1.98 12.46 -29.39
C SER A 38 0.98 13.31 -28.62
N PRO A 39 0.46 12.82 -27.48
CA PRO A 39 -0.43 13.59 -26.61
C PRO A 39 0.18 14.94 -26.19
N SER A 40 -0.62 16.00 -26.18
CA SER A 40 -0.15 17.38 -25.92
C SER A 40 0.57 17.54 -24.58
N ASN A 41 0.15 16.79 -23.55
CA ASN A 41 0.79 16.80 -22.24
C ASN A 41 2.23 16.25 -22.27
N LYS A 42 2.53 15.28 -23.14
CA LYS A 42 3.89 14.77 -23.34
C LYS A 42 4.76 15.76 -24.12
N LEU A 43 4.17 16.47 -25.07
CA LEU A 43 4.87 17.52 -25.81
C LEU A 43 5.21 18.73 -24.91
N LEU A 44 4.37 19.03 -23.93
CA LEU A 44 4.54 20.16 -23.02
C LEU A 44 5.86 20.09 -22.23
N PHE A 45 6.23 18.91 -21.74
CA PHE A 45 7.41 18.69 -20.90
C PHE A 45 8.53 17.90 -21.59
N ALA A 46 8.39 17.64 -22.89
CA ALA A 46 9.30 16.83 -23.70
C ALA A 46 10.79 17.16 -23.50
N LYS A 47 11.10 18.45 -23.37
CA LYS A 47 12.48 18.95 -23.25
C LYS A 47 13.06 18.79 -21.84
N ASP A 48 12.21 18.72 -20.82
CA ASP A 48 12.63 18.66 -19.41
C ASP A 48 12.78 17.21 -18.93
N ILE A 49 12.04 16.27 -19.53
CA ILE A 49 12.05 14.84 -19.17
C ILE A 49 13.47 14.23 -19.12
N PRO A 50 14.39 14.47 -20.08
CA PRO A 50 15.74 13.91 -20.01
C PRO A 50 16.49 14.33 -18.74
N GLN A 51 16.40 15.60 -18.35
CA GLN A 51 17.01 16.10 -17.12
C GLN A 51 16.36 15.50 -15.87
N TYR A 52 15.04 15.35 -15.87
CA TYR A 52 14.33 14.72 -14.75
C TYR A 52 14.72 13.25 -14.58
N ARG A 53 14.92 12.51 -15.68
CA ARG A 53 15.43 11.13 -15.64
C ARG A 53 16.81 11.04 -15.04
N GLU A 54 17.71 11.97 -15.38
CA GLU A 54 19.04 12.03 -14.77
C GLU A 54 18.95 12.24 -13.26
N MET A 55 18.08 13.16 -12.80
CA MET A 55 17.84 13.37 -11.37
C MET A 55 17.29 12.13 -10.68
N VAL A 56 16.33 11.41 -11.29
CA VAL A 56 15.79 10.16 -10.75
C VAL A 56 16.85 9.07 -10.69
N SER A 57 17.66 8.92 -11.75
CA SER A 57 18.76 7.98 -11.77
C SER A 57 19.77 8.27 -10.66
N LYS A 58 20.16 9.54 -10.51
CA LYS A 58 21.06 9.97 -9.44
C LYS A 58 20.46 9.71 -8.06
N PHE A 59 19.18 10.00 -7.87
CA PHE A 59 18.49 9.74 -6.61
C PHE A 59 18.59 8.25 -6.21
N TYR A 60 18.31 7.32 -7.13
CA TYR A 60 18.43 5.89 -6.83
C TYR A 60 19.88 5.46 -6.59
N CYS A 61 20.84 6.00 -7.33
CA CYS A 61 22.27 5.77 -7.06
C CYS A 61 22.66 6.23 -5.65
N ASP A 62 22.25 7.44 -5.27
CA ASP A 62 22.55 8.01 -3.96
C ASP A 62 21.90 7.17 -2.85
N VAL A 63 20.65 6.72 -3.02
CA VAL A 63 19.97 5.80 -2.08
C VAL A 63 20.69 4.46 -1.94
N ALA A 64 21.18 3.88 -3.05
CA ALA A 64 21.92 2.61 -3.02
C ALA A 64 23.28 2.72 -2.31
N LEU A 65 23.83 3.94 -2.19
CA LEU A 65 25.07 4.22 -1.47
C LEU A 65 24.86 4.49 0.03
N ILE A 66 23.61 4.67 0.49
CA ILE A 66 23.30 4.87 1.90
C ILE A 66 23.68 3.59 2.68
N PRO A 67 24.31 3.70 3.86
CA PRO A 67 24.58 2.55 4.72
C PRO A 67 23.32 1.73 5.00
N GLN A 68 23.50 0.41 5.12
CA GLN A 68 22.38 -0.48 5.45
C GLN A 68 21.79 -0.14 6.81
N ILE A 69 20.46 -0.07 6.87
CA ILE A 69 19.71 0.12 8.10
C ILE A 69 19.75 -1.18 8.90
N THR A 70 20.11 -1.11 10.17
CA THR A 70 20.13 -2.29 11.05
C THR A 70 18.72 -2.69 11.48
N ASP A 71 18.54 -3.97 11.82
CA ASP A 71 17.26 -4.47 12.36
C ASP A 71 16.83 -3.72 13.63
N GLN A 72 17.80 -3.29 14.45
CA GLN A 72 17.53 -2.53 15.66
C GLN A 72 16.98 -1.13 15.36
N GLU A 73 17.59 -0.41 14.40
CA GLU A 73 17.11 0.90 13.98
C GLU A 73 15.72 0.80 13.35
N LEU A 74 15.51 -0.19 12.49
CA LEU A 74 14.20 -0.44 11.88
C LEU A 74 13.14 -0.74 12.94
N SER A 75 13.44 -1.64 13.88
CA SER A 75 12.52 -1.99 14.98
C SER A 75 12.17 -0.76 15.83
N THR A 76 13.18 0.05 16.17
CA THR A 76 12.99 1.28 16.95
C THR A 76 12.09 2.28 16.22
N ALA A 77 12.35 2.52 14.93
CA ALA A 77 11.54 3.43 14.11
C ALA A 77 10.08 2.95 13.99
N MET A 78 9.88 1.64 13.78
CA MET A 78 8.53 1.05 13.69
C MET A 78 7.77 1.12 15.01
N GLN A 79 8.44 0.91 16.14
CA GLN A 79 7.84 1.06 17.47
C GLN A 79 7.43 2.50 17.75
N GLN A 80 8.29 3.47 17.43
CA GLN A 80 7.98 4.89 17.59
C GLN A 80 6.77 5.29 16.72
N LEU A 81 6.74 4.87 15.46
CA LEU A 81 5.61 5.12 14.57
C LEU A 81 4.32 4.47 15.09
N SER A 82 4.40 3.21 15.55
CA SER A 82 3.24 2.50 16.12
C SER A 82 2.67 3.24 17.33
N ALA A 83 3.54 3.72 18.23
CA ALA A 83 3.13 4.49 19.40
C ALA A 83 2.46 5.82 19.04
N GLN A 84 2.94 6.50 17.99
CA GLN A 84 2.36 7.75 17.50
C GLN A 84 0.97 7.55 16.87
N GLN A 85 0.67 6.36 16.35
CA GLN A 85 -0.59 6.06 15.67
C GLN A 85 -1.62 5.36 16.59
N VAL A 86 -1.31 5.13 17.87
CA VAL A 86 -2.24 4.52 18.82
C VAL A 86 -3.50 5.39 18.97
N GLY A 87 -4.67 4.76 18.84
CA GLY A 87 -5.96 5.42 19.02
C GLY A 87 -6.49 6.17 17.79
N TYR A 88 -5.71 6.29 16.71
CA TYR A 88 -6.17 6.92 15.46
C TYR A 88 -7.09 6.02 14.64
N PHE A 89 -7.06 4.71 14.86
CA PHE A 89 -7.81 3.72 14.08
C PHE A 89 -8.71 2.85 14.97
N HIS A 90 -9.92 2.57 14.48
CA HIS A 90 -10.85 1.64 15.11
C HIS A 90 -10.54 0.20 14.71
N THR A 91 -9.59 -0.44 15.42
CA THR A 91 -9.12 -1.80 15.12
C THR A 91 -10.25 -2.84 15.06
N ILE A 92 -11.25 -2.73 15.94
CA ILE A 92 -12.38 -3.67 15.98
C ILE A 92 -13.18 -3.62 14.67
N SER A 93 -13.44 -2.42 14.14
CA SER A 93 -14.16 -2.27 12.86
C SER A 93 -13.36 -2.85 11.71
N ALA A 94 -12.06 -2.58 11.65
CA ALA A 94 -11.18 -3.17 10.64
C ALA A 94 -11.15 -4.71 10.71
N LEU A 95 -11.12 -5.27 11.93
CA LEU A 95 -11.17 -6.72 12.13
C LEU A 95 -12.48 -7.34 11.66
N LYS A 96 -13.63 -6.68 11.90
CA LYS A 96 -14.93 -7.14 11.40
C LYS A 96 -14.96 -7.18 9.87
N GLU A 97 -14.48 -6.13 9.21
CA GLU A 97 -14.39 -6.08 7.74
C GLU A 97 -13.42 -7.14 7.19
N LEU A 98 -12.27 -7.36 7.85
CA LEU A 98 -11.34 -8.42 7.47
C LEU A 98 -11.95 -9.81 7.64
N TYR A 99 -12.74 -10.04 8.68
CA TYR A 99 -13.35 -11.34 8.95
C TYR A 99 -14.36 -11.76 7.87
N ILE A 100 -14.99 -10.81 7.17
CA ILE A 100 -15.85 -11.11 6.00
C ILE A 100 -15.09 -11.95 4.96
N TYR A 101 -13.81 -11.64 4.72
CA TYR A 101 -12.98 -12.39 3.79
C TYR A 101 -12.55 -13.76 4.35
N VAL A 102 -12.36 -13.86 5.67
CA VAL A 102 -12.09 -15.13 6.35
C VAL A 102 -13.25 -16.10 6.18
N THR A 103 -14.49 -15.63 6.39
CA THR A 103 -15.68 -16.46 6.18
C THR A 103 -15.87 -16.80 4.71
N LYS A 104 -15.70 -15.83 3.81
CA LYS A 104 -15.86 -16.04 2.36
C LYS A 104 -14.91 -17.09 1.78
N TYR A 105 -13.69 -17.15 2.29
CA TYR A 105 -12.64 -18.07 1.81
C TYR A 105 -12.27 -19.11 2.88
N ASN A 106 -13.22 -19.48 3.73
CA ASN A 106 -12.98 -20.32 4.89
C ASN A 106 -12.29 -21.65 4.51
N ASP A 107 -12.82 -22.35 3.52
CA ASP A 107 -12.29 -23.65 3.08
C ASP A 107 -10.82 -23.54 2.61
N GLN A 108 -10.51 -22.56 1.76
CA GLN A 108 -9.16 -22.38 1.20
C GLN A 108 -8.15 -21.98 2.28
N ILE A 109 -8.55 -21.09 3.19
CA ILE A 109 -7.72 -20.68 4.33
C ILE A 109 -7.49 -21.88 5.24
N HIS A 110 -8.55 -22.62 5.55
CA HIS A 110 -8.48 -23.75 6.45
C HIS A 110 -7.62 -24.89 5.87
N GLU A 111 -7.75 -25.19 4.57
CA GLU A 111 -6.89 -26.14 3.87
C GLU A 111 -5.42 -25.72 3.92
N SER A 112 -5.14 -24.43 3.68
CA SER A 112 -3.79 -23.88 3.76
C SER A 112 -3.18 -24.04 5.17
N LEU A 113 -3.94 -23.70 6.20
CA LEU A 113 -3.54 -23.85 7.61
C LEU A 113 -3.35 -25.32 8.02
N LYS A 114 -4.13 -26.24 7.42
CA LYS A 114 -4.02 -27.70 7.59
C LYS A 114 -2.97 -28.34 6.69
N THR A 115 -2.34 -27.63 5.78
CA THR A 115 -1.32 -28.19 4.88
C THR A 115 0.07 -27.77 5.32
N GLU A 116 0.26 -26.49 5.67
CA GLU A 116 1.56 -25.91 6.00
C GLU A 116 2.09 -26.41 7.36
N PRO A 117 3.33 -26.95 7.43
CA PRO A 117 3.88 -27.55 8.66
C PRO A 117 3.98 -26.61 9.87
N THR A 118 4.31 -25.34 9.66
CA THR A 118 4.44 -24.33 10.72
C THR A 118 3.08 -23.98 11.32
N CYS A 119 2.06 -23.84 10.49
CA CYS A 119 0.67 -23.59 10.86
C CYS A 119 0.10 -24.74 11.68
N LYS A 120 0.38 -25.98 11.27
CA LYS A 120 0.05 -27.19 12.05
C LYS A 120 0.70 -27.17 13.42
N LYS A 121 2.02 -26.94 13.48
CA LYS A 121 2.79 -26.90 14.73
C LYS A 121 2.24 -25.84 15.70
N LEU A 122 1.76 -24.72 15.17
CA LEU A 122 1.18 -23.62 15.93
C LEU A 122 -0.34 -23.73 16.15
N ASN A 123 -0.97 -24.81 15.65
CA ASN A 123 -2.41 -25.05 15.69
C ASN A 123 -3.25 -23.86 15.19
N LEU A 124 -2.81 -23.22 14.11
CA LEU A 124 -3.44 -21.97 13.63
C LEU A 124 -4.86 -22.17 13.11
N SER A 125 -5.18 -23.33 12.51
CA SER A 125 -6.56 -23.63 12.10
C SER A 125 -7.50 -23.67 13.30
N LEU A 126 -7.10 -24.35 14.38
CA LEU A 126 -7.91 -24.41 15.60
C LEU A 126 -8.10 -23.02 16.22
N LYS A 127 -7.07 -22.17 16.18
CA LYS A 127 -7.20 -20.78 16.63
C LYS A 127 -8.21 -19.99 15.79
N LEU A 128 -8.26 -20.24 14.48
CA LEU A 128 -9.24 -19.63 13.60
C LEU A 128 -10.65 -20.11 13.92
N ASP A 129 -10.84 -21.40 14.16
CA ASP A 129 -12.13 -21.99 14.56
C ASP A 129 -12.63 -21.39 15.89
N ASN A 130 -11.72 -21.16 16.85
CA ASN A 130 -12.06 -20.49 18.10
C ASN A 130 -12.54 -19.05 17.88
N VAL A 131 -11.91 -18.31 16.96
CA VAL A 131 -12.34 -16.96 16.61
C VAL A 131 -13.74 -17.00 15.97
N ALA A 132 -13.98 -17.96 15.07
CA ALA A 132 -15.29 -18.13 14.43
C ALA A 132 -16.39 -18.42 15.47
N CYS A 133 -16.14 -19.35 16.39
CA CYS A 133 -17.07 -19.70 17.45
C CYS A 133 -17.44 -18.50 18.35
N ILE A 134 -16.45 -17.68 18.73
CA ILE A 134 -16.70 -16.47 19.53
C ILE A 134 -17.55 -15.45 18.76
N LEU A 135 -17.27 -15.24 17.48
CA LEU A 135 -17.97 -14.24 16.66
C LEU A 135 -19.38 -14.69 16.25
N GLU A 136 -19.62 -15.99 16.11
CA GLU A 136 -20.93 -16.55 15.73
C GLU A 136 -21.81 -16.81 16.97
N GLY A 137 -21.21 -17.07 18.13
CA GLY A 137 -21.91 -17.30 19.40
C GLY A 137 -22.63 -16.07 19.98
N ASP A 138 -22.23 -14.86 19.60
CA ASP A 138 -22.89 -13.61 20.03
C ASP A 138 -24.22 -13.33 19.32
N GLN A 139 -24.56 -14.01 18.22
CA GLN A 139 -25.87 -13.86 17.58
C GLN A 139 -27.02 -14.58 18.32
N ASN A 140 -26.71 -15.40 19.33
CA ASN A 140 -27.71 -16.21 20.04
C ASN A 140 -27.95 -15.79 21.50
N SER A 141 -27.45 -14.62 21.92
CA SER A 141 -27.65 -14.06 23.27
C SER A 141 -28.59 -12.85 23.28
N GLY A 142 -29.64 -12.89 22.46
CA GLY A 142 -30.81 -12.03 22.60
C GLY A 142 -31.94 -12.83 23.25
N CYS A 143 -31.94 -12.86 24.59
CA CYS A 143 -33.11 -13.24 25.37
C CYS A 143 -33.79 -11.96 25.87
#